data_AF-A0A834BN73-F1
#
_entry.id   AF-A0A834BN73-F1
#
_cell.length_a   1.000
_cell.length_b   1.000
_cell.length_c   1.000
_cell.angle_alpha   90.00
_cell.angle_beta   90.00
_cell.angle_gamma   90.00
#
_symmetry.space_group_name_H-M   'P 1'
#
loop_
_entity.id
_entity.type
_entity.pdbx_description
1 polymer ?
#
loop_
_entity_poly.entity_id
_entity_poly.type
_entity_poly.pdbx_seq_one_letter_code
_entity_poly.pdbx_strand_id
1 'polypeptide(L)'
;MKENLLNLEKEIDIQVQEAQRVPNKLDSKRSTPRHIMIKISKVKGKESILKAARDKQKVTYKVVPIRLPATFSKEICRQDGTGEKILKVMKSKDLLPRLLNPAKLSFRMEGQIKCFLDKEKLKEFIITTPLLHKMLKGLI
;
A
#
# COMPACT_ATOMS: atom_id res chain seq x y z
N MET A 1 -9.19 -1.12 29.66
CA MET A 1 -7.98 -0.75 28.88
C MET A 1 -8.43 -0.43 27.46
N LYS A 2 -8.01 0.69 26.87
CA LYS A 2 -8.60 1.22 25.62
C LYS A 2 -7.64 1.01 24.45
N GLU A 3 -8.02 0.18 23.49
CA GLU A 3 -7.26 0.00 22.26
C GLU A 3 -7.60 1.13 21.27
N ASN A 4 -6.60 1.62 20.53
CA ASN A 4 -6.76 2.81 19.70
C ASN A 4 -7.52 2.58 18.39
N LEU A 5 -7.87 1.35 18.00
CA LEU A 5 -8.60 1.06 16.75
C LEU A 5 -10.06 0.64 16.94
N LEU A 6 -10.58 0.61 18.18
CA LEU A 6 -11.91 0.09 18.54
C LEU A 6 -13.10 0.75 17.83
N ASN A 7 -12.90 1.86 17.12
CA ASN A 7 -13.98 2.55 16.40
C ASN A 7 -14.37 1.86 15.08
N LEU A 8 -13.61 0.87 14.60
CA LEU A 8 -13.86 0.18 13.32
C LEU A 8 -14.91 -0.95 13.41
N GLU A 9 -15.13 -1.53 14.61
CA GLU A 9 -16.04 -2.67 14.80
C GLU A 9 -17.51 -2.34 14.48
N LYS A 10 -17.91 -1.07 14.62
CA LYS A 10 -19.30 -0.64 14.38
C LYS A 10 -19.60 -0.29 12.93
N GLU A 11 -18.58 -0.01 12.11
CA GLU A 11 -18.76 0.52 10.75
C GLU A 11 -18.55 -0.50 9.63
N ILE A 12 -17.96 -1.68 9.92
CA ILE A 12 -17.37 -2.51 8.86
C ILE A 12 -17.61 -4.00 9.12
N ASP A 13 -18.25 -4.66 8.16
CA ASP A 13 -18.33 -6.12 8.08
C ASP A 13 -16.96 -6.69 7.67
N ILE A 14 -16.07 -6.84 8.65
CA ILE A 14 -14.71 -7.39 8.47
C ILE A 14 -14.81 -8.92 8.51
N GLN A 15 -14.96 -9.52 7.33
CA GLN A 15 -14.88 -10.97 7.19
C GLN A 15 -13.43 -11.41 6.97
N VAL A 16 -12.82 -12.04 7.99
CA VAL A 16 -11.48 -12.65 7.89
C VAL A 16 -11.60 -14.07 7.37
N GLN A 17 -10.84 -14.41 6.33
CA GLN A 17 -10.76 -15.78 5.79
C GLN A 17 -9.71 -16.60 6.50
N GLU A 18 -8.53 -16.03 6.71
CA GLU A 18 -7.38 -16.75 7.22
C GLU A 18 -6.46 -15.80 7.96
N ALA A 19 -5.84 -16.28 9.04
CA ALA A 19 -4.75 -15.58 9.71
C ALA A 19 -3.65 -16.58 10.03
N GLN A 20 -2.43 -16.31 9.55
CA GLN A 20 -1.28 -17.20 9.74
C GLN A 20 0.00 -16.43 10.04
N ARG A 21 0.94 -17.07 10.74
CA ARG A 21 2.27 -16.51 11.05
C ARG A 21 3.22 -16.81 9.89
N VAL A 22 3.81 -15.78 9.28
CA VAL A 22 4.70 -15.93 8.13
C VAL A 22 6.13 -15.52 8.50
N PRO A 23 7.16 -16.32 8.18
CA PRO A 23 7.09 -17.67 7.58
C PRO A 23 6.57 -18.73 8.57
N ASN A 24 5.97 -19.81 8.04
CA ASN A 24 5.38 -20.88 8.87
C ASN A 24 6.43 -21.60 9.73
N LYS A 25 7.65 -21.75 9.22
CA LYS A 25 8.78 -22.31 9.95
C LYS A 25 9.37 -21.28 10.92
N LEU A 26 9.70 -21.73 12.13
CA LEU A 26 10.43 -20.91 13.10
C LEU A 26 11.92 -20.92 12.74
N ASP A 27 12.51 -19.74 12.61
CA ASP A 27 13.95 -19.58 12.47
C ASP A 27 14.56 -19.31 13.85
N SER A 28 15.39 -20.22 14.34
CA SER A 28 16.02 -20.12 15.65
C SER A 28 17.00 -18.94 15.77
N LYS A 29 17.51 -18.42 14.64
CA LYS A 29 18.43 -17.27 14.62
C LYS A 29 17.70 -15.93 14.67
N ARG A 30 16.38 -15.91 14.54
CA ARG A 30 15.58 -14.67 14.45
C ARG A 30 15.12 -14.21 15.83
N SER A 31 15.63 -13.07 16.29
CA SER A 31 15.20 -12.43 17.56
C SER A 31 13.90 -11.65 17.44
N THR A 32 13.46 -11.31 16.22
CA THR A 32 12.24 -10.52 15.99
C THR A 32 10.99 -11.40 15.88
N PRO A 33 9.82 -10.95 16.37
CA PRO A 33 8.56 -11.66 16.18
C PRO A 33 8.24 -11.89 14.69
N ARG A 34 7.60 -13.03 14.39
CA ARG A 34 7.10 -13.33 13.04
C ARG A 34 5.93 -12.42 12.67
N HIS A 35 5.85 -12.07 11.39
CA HIS A 35 4.71 -11.31 10.87
C HIS A 35 3.44 -12.16 10.90
N ILE A 36 2.30 -11.51 11.04
CA ILE A 36 0.98 -12.15 10.89
C ILE A 36 0.41 -11.70 9.55
N MET A 37 0.11 -12.65 8.69
CA MET A 37 -0.59 -12.42 7.43
C MET A 37 -2.07 -12.71 7.65
N ILE A 38 -2.90 -11.70 7.43
CA ILE A 38 -4.36 -11.80 7.56
C ILE A 38 -4.96 -11.64 6.16
N LYS A 39 -5.71 -12.66 5.71
CA LYS A 39 -6.51 -12.61 4.49
C LYS A 39 -7.92 -12.19 4.84
N ILE A 40 -8.35 -11.07 4.26
CA ILE A 40 -9.70 -10.49 4.46
C ILE A 40 -10.49 -10.76 3.17
N SER A 41 -11.72 -11.29 3.29
CA SER A 41 -12.59 -11.61 2.14
C SER A 41 -12.96 -10.36 1.34
N LYS A 42 -13.32 -9.29 2.06
CA LYS A 42 -13.86 -8.07 1.47
C LYS A 42 -12.76 -7.03 1.28
N VAL A 43 -12.55 -6.62 0.03
CA VAL A 43 -11.60 -5.56 -0.37
C VAL A 43 -11.88 -4.26 0.38
N LYS A 44 -13.16 -3.88 0.51
CA LYS A 44 -13.58 -2.66 1.23
C LYS A 44 -13.13 -2.67 2.69
N GLY A 45 -13.22 -3.82 3.37
CA GLY A 45 -12.77 -3.98 4.76
C GLY A 45 -11.25 -3.88 4.91
N LYS A 46 -10.48 -4.37 3.92
CA LYS A 46 -9.02 -4.20 3.90
C LYS A 46 -8.62 -2.72 3.74
N GLU A 47 -9.26 -2.01 2.81
CA GLU A 47 -8.93 -0.60 2.53
C GLU A 47 -9.26 0.32 3.70
N SER A 48 -10.39 0.10 4.37
CA SER A 48 -10.82 0.91 5.50
C SER A 48 -9.90 0.75 6.71
N ILE A 49 -9.49 -0.48 7.05
CA ILE A 49 -8.54 -0.74 8.14
C ILE A 49 -7.20 -0.04 7.85
N LEU A 50 -6.70 -0.13 6.62
CA LEU A 50 -5.47 0.53 6.22
C LEU A 50 -5.60 2.05 6.23
N LYS A 51 -6.76 2.59 5.84
CA LYS A 51 -7.05 4.03 5.90
C LYS A 51 -7.05 4.51 7.36
N ALA A 52 -7.80 3.86 8.24
CA ALA A 52 -7.86 4.20 9.65
C ALA A 52 -6.49 4.09 10.34
N ALA A 53 -5.69 3.08 9.99
CA ALA A 53 -4.32 2.95 10.49
C ALA A 53 -3.41 4.11 10.05
N ARG A 54 -3.58 4.62 8.82
CA ARG A 54 -2.84 5.80 8.32
C ARG A 54 -3.31 7.08 8.99
N ASP A 55 -4.62 7.28 9.10
CA ASP A 55 -5.21 8.47 9.71
C ASP A 55 -4.78 8.61 11.18
N LYS A 56 -4.67 7.50 11.91
CA LYS A 56 -4.16 7.50 13.29
C LYS A 56 -2.64 7.58 13.41
N GLN A 57 -1.90 7.26 12.35
CA GLN A 57 -0.43 7.15 12.27
C GLN A 57 0.24 6.12 13.22
N LYS A 58 -0.26 5.95 14.45
CA LYS A 58 0.22 5.00 15.46
C LYS A 58 -0.90 4.06 15.85
N VAL A 59 -0.70 2.78 15.55
CA VAL A 59 -1.59 1.70 15.99
C VAL A 59 -0.95 1.01 17.17
N THR A 60 -1.70 0.76 18.24
CA THR A 60 -1.21 0.10 19.45
C THR A 60 -2.06 -1.11 19.79
N TYR A 61 -1.41 -2.24 20.08
CA TYR A 61 -2.04 -3.44 20.63
C TYR A 61 -1.45 -3.70 22.02
N LYS A 62 -2.30 -3.76 23.06
CA LYS A 62 -1.85 -3.91 24.46
C LYS A 62 -0.70 -2.95 24.82
N VAL A 63 -0.85 -1.66 24.49
CA VAL A 63 0.17 -0.60 24.72
C VAL A 63 1.42 -0.69 23.82
N VAL A 64 1.62 -1.79 23.08
CA VAL A 64 2.74 -1.95 22.15
C VAL A 64 2.41 -1.36 20.78
N PRO A 65 3.23 -0.47 20.22
CA PRO A 65 3.01 0.04 18.88
C PRO A 65 3.21 -1.07 17.85
N ILE A 66 2.24 -1.24 16.96
CA ILE A 66 2.28 -2.20 15.85
C ILE A 66 2.21 -1.45 14.53
N ARG A 67 2.81 -2.06 13.50
CA ARG A 67 2.79 -1.53 12.13
C ARG A 67 1.91 -2.43 11.27
N LEU A 68 0.98 -1.82 10.54
CA LEU A 68 0.11 -2.48 9.58
C LEU A 68 0.55 -2.10 8.15
N PRO A 69 1.55 -2.79 7.57
CA PRO A 69 1.92 -2.56 6.19
C PRO A 69 0.85 -3.11 5.26
N ALA A 70 0.48 -2.34 4.24
CA ALA A 70 -0.31 -2.85 3.13
C ALA A 70 0.59 -3.79 2.30
N THR A 71 0.37 -5.11 2.39
CA THR A 71 1.00 -6.04 1.45
C THR A 71 0.23 -5.98 0.14
N PHE A 72 0.90 -5.52 -0.91
CA PHE A 72 0.45 -5.64 -2.30
C PHE A 72 0.39 -7.13 -2.68
N SER A 73 -0.49 -7.50 -3.61
CA SER A 73 -0.34 -8.80 -4.28
C SER A 73 1.06 -8.87 -4.90
N LYS A 74 1.62 -10.08 -4.98
CA LYS A 74 2.95 -10.35 -5.52
C LYS A 74 3.18 -9.81 -6.94
N GLU A 75 2.11 -9.47 -7.65
CA GLU A 75 2.05 -9.20 -9.09
C GLU A 75 2.68 -7.86 -9.49
N ILE A 76 2.57 -6.81 -8.66
CA ILE A 76 3.03 -5.45 -9.05
C ILE A 76 4.39 -5.09 -8.43
N CYS A 77 4.70 -5.63 -7.24
CA CYS A 77 5.85 -5.17 -6.45
C CYS A 77 7.15 -5.94 -6.76
N ARG A 78 7.09 -7.10 -7.43
CA ARG A 78 8.26 -7.99 -7.59
C ARG A 78 8.88 -8.08 -8.99
N GLN A 79 8.45 -7.30 -9.99
CA GLN A 79 9.02 -7.48 -11.33
C GLN A 79 10.43 -6.86 -11.47
N ASP A 80 10.76 -5.76 -10.78
CA ASP A 80 11.94 -4.97 -11.18
C ASP A 80 12.34 -3.83 -10.21
N GLY A 81 11.59 -3.56 -9.12
CA GLY A 81 11.85 -2.42 -8.21
C GLY A 81 11.62 -1.04 -8.84
N THR A 82 11.34 -1.00 -10.14
CA THR A 82 11.04 0.18 -10.95
C THR A 82 9.85 0.95 -10.42
N GLY A 83 8.79 0.25 -9.99
CA GLY A 83 7.59 0.88 -9.42
C GLY A 83 7.87 1.69 -8.14
N GLU A 84 8.73 1.16 -7.25
CA GLU A 84 9.12 1.88 -6.03
C GLU A 84 9.96 3.13 -6.34
N LYS A 85 10.86 3.04 -7.31
CA LYS A 85 11.67 4.17 -7.78
C LYS A 85 10.79 5.26 -8.40
N ILE A 86 9.84 4.89 -9.25
CA ILE A 86 8.87 5.83 -9.86
C ILE A 86 8.06 6.53 -8.77
N LEU A 87 7.54 5.79 -7.78
CA LEU A 87 6.79 6.37 -6.68
C LEU A 87 7.63 7.38 -5.87
N LYS A 88 8.91 7.07 -5.64
CA LYS A 88 9.84 7.97 -4.94
C LYS A 88 10.08 9.27 -5.72
N VAL A 89 10.29 9.18 -7.03
CA VAL A 89 10.48 10.37 -7.88
C VAL A 89 9.20 11.21 -7.94
N MET A 90 8.03 10.57 -8.12
CA MET A 90 6.74 11.29 -8.12
C MET A 90 6.46 12.00 -6.80
N LYS A 91 6.85 11.41 -5.65
CA LYS A 91 6.77 12.05 -4.34
C LYS A 91 7.71 13.26 -4.22
N SER A 92 8.90 13.20 -4.78
CA SER A 92 9.87 14.33 -4.74
C SER A 92 9.44 15.54 -5.57
N LYS A 93 8.36 15.40 -6.34
CA LYS A 93 7.85 16.40 -7.29
C LYS A 93 6.41 16.82 -6.98
N ASP A 94 5.96 16.57 -5.75
CA ASP A 94 4.65 16.97 -5.23
C ASP A 94 3.42 16.45 -6.01
N LEU A 95 3.58 15.38 -6.81
CA LEU A 95 2.48 14.76 -7.56
C LEU A 95 1.50 13.95 -6.67
N LEU A 96 1.78 13.86 -5.37
CA LEU A 96 0.99 13.13 -4.36
C LEU A 96 0.50 11.76 -4.86
N PRO A 97 1.41 10.86 -5.28
CA PRO A 97 0.99 9.58 -5.83
C PRO A 97 0.32 8.72 -4.75
N ARG A 98 -0.86 8.21 -5.07
CA ARG A 98 -1.66 7.29 -4.27
C ARG A 98 -1.70 5.94 -4.99
N LEU A 99 -1.53 4.88 -4.22
CA LEU A 99 -1.69 3.52 -4.71
C LEU A 99 -2.98 2.96 -4.12
N LEU A 100 -3.93 2.63 -4.98
CA LEU A 100 -5.24 2.11 -4.65
C LEU A 100 -5.29 0.60 -4.91
N ASN A 101 -6.00 -0.15 -4.08
CA ASN A 101 -6.15 -1.60 -4.25
C ASN A 101 -7.14 -1.87 -5.41
N PRO A 102 -6.98 -2.94 -6.20
CA PRO A 102 -5.93 -3.97 -6.16
C PRO A 102 -4.59 -3.56 -6.79
N ALA A 103 -4.53 -2.47 -7.55
CA ALA A 103 -3.40 -2.23 -8.47
C ALA A 103 -3.30 -0.81 -9.07
N LYS A 104 -4.12 0.16 -8.65
CA LYS A 104 -4.26 1.42 -9.40
C LYS A 104 -3.29 2.48 -8.90
N LEU A 105 -2.41 2.99 -9.76
CA LEU A 105 -1.62 4.17 -9.46
C LEU A 105 -2.44 5.41 -9.82
N SER A 106 -2.61 6.32 -8.87
CA SER A 106 -3.20 7.62 -9.12
C SER A 106 -2.30 8.75 -8.63
N PHE A 107 -2.32 9.88 -9.31
CA PHE A 107 -1.56 11.06 -8.92
C PHE A 107 -2.25 12.32 -9.41
N ARG A 108 -1.96 13.45 -8.76
CA ARG A 108 -2.51 14.75 -9.11
C ARG A 108 -1.55 15.47 -10.04
N MET A 109 -2.08 16.00 -11.13
CA MET A 109 -1.31 16.75 -12.13
C MET A 109 -2.25 17.76 -12.78
N GLU A 110 -1.80 19.01 -12.88
CA GLU A 110 -2.58 20.08 -13.51
C GLU A 110 -4.01 20.21 -12.96
N GLY A 111 -4.16 20.00 -11.64
CA GLY A 111 -5.47 20.03 -10.97
C GLY A 111 -6.33 18.78 -11.13
N GLN A 112 -6.02 17.87 -12.06
CA GLN A 112 -6.76 16.63 -12.29
C GLN A 112 -6.13 15.42 -11.60
N ILE A 113 -6.96 14.47 -11.15
CA ILE A 113 -6.49 13.16 -10.67
C ILE A 113 -6.50 12.19 -11.85
N LYS A 114 -5.33 11.68 -12.22
CA LYS A 114 -5.21 10.61 -13.23
C LYS A 114 -5.07 9.27 -12.52
N CYS A 115 -5.72 8.23 -13.04
CA CYS A 115 -5.74 6.89 -12.47
C CYS A 115 -5.37 5.86 -13.55
N PHE A 116 -4.37 5.03 -13.27
CA PHE A 116 -3.86 4.01 -14.18
C PHE A 116 -3.95 2.63 -13.52
N LEU A 117 -4.58 1.68 -14.21
CA LEU A 117 -4.59 0.28 -13.81
C LEU A 117 -3.40 -0.48 -14.42
N ASP A 118 -3.08 -0.16 -15.68
CA ASP A 118 -2.10 -0.89 -16.47
C ASP A 118 -0.75 -0.15 -16.49
N LYS A 119 0.35 -0.91 -16.34
CA LYS A 119 1.72 -0.37 -16.45
C LYS A 119 1.98 0.22 -17.84
N GLU A 120 1.40 -0.37 -18.89
CA GLU A 120 1.57 0.07 -20.28
C GLU A 120 0.90 1.42 -20.53
N LYS A 121 -0.35 1.60 -20.11
CA LYS A 121 -1.05 2.90 -20.21
C LYS A 121 -0.35 4.00 -19.43
N LEU A 122 0.27 3.66 -18.29
CA LEU A 122 1.11 4.60 -17.56
C LEU A 122 2.35 4.99 -18.38
N LYS A 123 3.02 4.03 -19.02
CA LYS A 123 4.18 4.30 -19.89
C LYS A 123 3.80 5.17 -21.09
N GLU A 124 2.73 4.82 -21.81
CA GLU A 124 2.21 5.62 -22.93
C GLU A 124 1.93 7.05 -22.48
N PHE A 125 1.24 7.20 -21.35
CA PHE A 125 0.94 8.52 -20.79
C PHE A 125 2.20 9.32 -20.45
N ILE A 126 3.23 8.66 -19.90
CA ILE A 126 4.51 9.31 -19.63
C ILE A 126 5.19 9.76 -20.92
N ILE A 127 5.17 8.94 -21.98
CA ILE A 127 5.75 9.28 -23.28
C ILE A 127 5.02 10.49 -23.91
N THR A 128 3.69 10.50 -23.86
CA THR A 128 2.87 11.61 -24.40
C THR A 128 3.04 12.90 -23.60
N THR A 129 3.44 12.83 -22.33
CA THR A 129 3.55 13.98 -21.44
C THR A 129 5.03 14.38 -21.26
N PRO A 130 5.56 15.35 -22.03
CA PRO A 130 6.99 15.66 -22.05
C PRO A 130 7.55 16.08 -20.69
N LEU A 131 6.75 16.74 -19.84
CA LEU A 131 7.12 17.09 -18.48
C LEU A 131 7.40 15.84 -17.63
N LEU A 132 6.46 14.88 -17.66
CA LEU A 132 6.56 13.64 -16.89
C LEU A 132 7.66 12.72 -17.45
N HIS A 133 7.81 12.69 -18.78
CA HIS A 133 8.89 11.98 -19.47
C HIS A 133 10.27 12.48 -19.03
N LYS A 134 10.48 13.81 -18.98
CA LYS A 134 11.74 14.41 -18.53
C LYS A 134 12.04 14.07 -17.07
N MET A 135 11.01 14.00 -16.23
CA MET A 135 11.14 13.70 -14.80
C MET A 135 11.45 12.23 -14.50
N LEU A 136 10.93 11.32 -15.32
CA LEU A 136 11.12 9.87 -15.16
C LEU A 136 12.16 9.30 -16.12
N LYS A 137 12.94 10.17 -16.79
CA LYS A 137 14.00 9.80 -17.72
C LYS A 137 15.04 8.93 -17.00
N GLY A 138 15.28 7.72 -17.51
CA GLY A 138 16.21 6.73 -16.93
C GLY A 138 15.59 5.75 -15.92
N LEU A 139 14.28 5.85 -15.65
CA LEU A 139 13.51 4.86 -14.88
C LEU A 139 12.55 4.03 -15.73
N ILE A 140 12.34 4.42 -17.00
CA ILE A 140 11.40 3.80 -17.95
C ILE A 140 12.18 3.02 -19.00
#